data_AF-A0A5J4QST6-F1
#
_entry.id   AF-A0A5J4QST6-F1
#
_cell.length_a   1.000
_cell.length_b   1.000
_cell.length_c   1.000
_cell.angle_alpha   90.00
_cell.angle_beta   90.00
_cell.angle_gamma   90.00
#
_symmetry.space_group_name_H-M   'P 1'
#
loop_
_entity.id
_entity.type
_entity.pdbx_description
1 polymer ?
#
loop_
_entity_poly.entity_id
_entity_poly.type
_entity_poly.pdbx_seq_one_letter_code
_entity_poly.pdbx_strand_id
1 'polypeptide(L)'
;MYKTFACKLESSVRKACRKYMKDKKFSVPYKDSKGRIKYRTFYDEGFKKKTVRREASHDNIPNTIVCKYPSLTARLKEKTCELCGKEGDTVIHQIRNLKSLKGNNEWERKMIKMHRKTLAVCTSCNEKIHE
;
A
#
# COMPACT_ATOMS: atom_id res chain seq x y z
N MET A 1 11.81 10.04 33.96
CA MET A 1 11.81 9.04 35.06
C MET A 1 12.07 9.63 36.44
N TYR A 2 13.07 10.50 36.67
CA TYR A 2 13.25 11.05 38.02
C TYR A 2 12.03 11.82 38.56
N LYS A 3 11.36 12.58 37.69
CA LYS A 3 10.08 13.26 38.03
C LYS A 3 8.96 12.27 38.38
N THR A 4 8.89 11.11 37.73
CA THR A 4 7.83 10.12 38.01
C THR A 4 8.01 9.50 39.39
N PHE A 5 9.25 9.19 39.79
CA PHE A 5 9.54 8.74 41.17
C PHE A 5 9.31 9.83 42.20
N ALA A 6 9.68 11.07 41.88
CA ALA A 6 9.45 12.22 42.75
C ALA A 6 7.95 12.39 43.04
N CYS A 7 7.11 12.40 42.00
CA CYS A 7 5.65 12.46 42.12
C CYS A 7 5.08 11.26 42.90
N LYS A 8 5.51 10.03 42.59
CA LYS A 8 5.04 8.82 43.29
C LYS A 8 5.36 8.83 44.79
N LEU A 9 6.43 9.49 45.19
CA LEU A 9 6.88 9.59 46.57
C LEU A 9 6.49 10.92 47.22
N GLU A 10 5.64 11.72 46.57
CA GLU A 10 5.22 13.05 47.01
C GLU A 10 6.40 13.92 47.45
N SER A 11 7.46 13.90 46.66
CA SER A 11 8.75 14.51 47.00
C SER A 11 9.34 15.25 45.83
N SER A 12 10.40 16.03 46.09
CA SER A 12 11.17 16.66 45.02
C SER A 12 12.16 15.69 44.38
N VAL A 13 12.50 15.94 43.12
CA VAL A 13 13.49 15.14 42.37
C VAL A 13 14.81 15.01 43.13
N ARG A 14 15.26 16.08 43.81
CA ARG A 14 16.49 16.07 44.60
C ARG A 14 16.41 15.10 45.79
N LYS A 15 15.26 15.03 46.47
CA LYS A 15 15.02 14.07 47.57
C LYS A 15 14.98 12.64 47.04
N ALA A 16 14.31 12.41 45.91
CA ALA A 16 14.27 11.09 45.26
C ALA A 16 15.67 10.62 44.82
N CYS A 17 16.46 11.49 44.18
CA CYS A 17 17.84 11.17 43.80
C CYS A 17 18.72 10.91 45.04
N ARG A 18 18.61 11.70 46.11
CA ARG A 18 19.36 11.43 47.36
C ARG A 18 19.06 10.04 47.94
N LYS A 19 17.83 9.54 47.78
CA LYS A 19 17.40 8.25 48.33
C LYS A 19 17.85 7.03 47.50
N TYR A 20 17.84 7.15 46.17
CA TYR A 20 18.05 6.01 45.26
C TYR A 20 19.30 6.10 44.38
N MET A 21 20.06 7.20 44.43
CA MET A 21 21.33 7.29 43.71
C MET A 21 22.41 6.51 44.46
N LYS A 22 22.97 5.49 43.81
CA LYS A 22 24.13 4.73 44.28
C LYS A 22 25.16 4.68 43.17
N ASP A 23 26.43 4.98 43.47
CA ASP A 23 27.51 4.95 42.49
C ASP A 23 27.22 5.76 41.21
N LYS A 24 26.59 6.93 41.38
CA LYS A 24 26.11 7.81 40.30
C LYS A 24 25.05 7.19 39.37
N LYS A 25 24.51 6.01 39.72
CA LYS A 25 23.41 5.34 39.02
C LYS A 25 22.16 5.34 39.88
N PHE A 26 21.01 5.64 39.29
CA PHE A 26 19.76 5.58 40.02
C PHE A 26 19.29 4.12 40.12
N SER A 27 19.28 3.56 41.34
CA SER A 27 19.02 2.15 41.57
C SER A 27 17.97 1.95 42.67
N VAL A 28 16.88 1.26 42.33
CA VAL A 28 15.75 1.03 43.25
C VAL A 28 15.89 -0.37 43.87
N PRO A 29 15.93 -0.50 45.21
CA PRO A 29 15.96 -1.78 45.89
C PRO A 29 14.58 -2.46 45.83
N TYR A 30 14.58 -3.79 45.68
CA TYR A 30 13.38 -4.61 45.80
C TYR A 30 13.72 -5.95 46.45
N LYS A 31 12.72 -6.61 47.05
CA LYS A 31 12.89 -7.95 47.62
C LYS A 31 12.49 -9.00 46.59
N ASP A 32 13.35 -9.99 46.39
CA ASP A 32 13.02 -11.18 45.61
C ASP A 32 12.03 -12.09 46.35
N SER A 33 11.45 -13.07 45.65
CA SER A 33 10.65 -14.16 46.24
C SER A 33 11.39 -14.93 47.34
N LYS A 34 12.72 -14.93 47.33
CA LYS A 34 13.60 -15.54 48.35
C LYS A 34 14.03 -14.58 49.47
N GLY A 35 13.41 -13.40 49.58
CA GLY A 35 13.69 -12.41 50.62
C GLY A 35 15.01 -11.62 50.48
N ARG A 36 15.80 -11.88 49.43
CA ARG A 36 17.07 -11.19 49.16
C ARG A 36 16.81 -9.79 48.61
N ILE A 37 17.59 -8.81 49.05
CA ILE A 37 17.52 -7.43 48.52
C ILE A 37 18.33 -7.37 47.23
N LYS A 38 17.64 -7.12 46.12
CA LYS A 38 18.25 -6.83 44.81
C LYS A 38 18.04 -5.38 44.43
N TYR A 39 18.83 -4.90 43.48
CA TYR A 39 18.75 -3.55 42.96
C TYR A 39 18.38 -3.58 41.48
N ARG A 40 17.45 -2.73 41.08
CA ARG A 40 17.14 -2.47 39.67
C ARG A 40 17.67 -1.10 39.30
N THR A 41 18.77 -1.09 38.54
CA THR A 41 19.42 0.12 38.07
C THR A 41 18.72 0.64 36.82
N PHE A 42 18.49 1.95 36.77
CA PHE A 42 18.01 2.61 35.56
C PHE A 42 19.11 2.62 34.52
N TYR A 43 18.72 2.38 33.27
CA TYR A 43 19.62 2.35 32.13
C TYR A 43 20.49 3.62 32.06
N ASP A 44 21.80 3.43 32.07
CA ASP A 44 22.84 4.48 32.10
C ASP A 44 23.78 4.45 30.88
N GLU A 45 23.66 3.44 30.02
CA GLU A 45 24.61 3.20 28.92
C GLU A 45 24.43 4.15 27.71
N GLY A 46 23.46 5.06 27.77
CA GLY A 46 23.18 6.06 26.74
C GLY A 46 22.62 5.48 25.43
N PHE A 47 21.75 6.22 24.75
CA PHE A 47 21.26 5.79 23.44
C PHE A 47 22.32 6.10 22.38
N LYS A 48 23.18 5.13 22.07
CA LYS A 48 24.13 5.26 20.97
C LYS A 48 23.36 5.47 19.66
N LYS A 49 23.68 6.56 18.94
CA LYS A 49 23.16 6.80 17.60
C LYS A 49 23.63 5.66 16.71
N LYS A 50 22.68 4.86 16.19
CA LYS A 50 23.01 3.88 15.14
C LYS A 50 23.49 4.66 13.92
N THR A 51 24.66 4.32 13.40
CA THR A 51 25.12 4.84 12.11
C THR A 51 24.11 4.43 11.04
N VAL A 52 23.55 5.42 10.33
CA VAL A 52 22.56 5.16 9.29
C VAL A 52 23.21 4.27 8.24
N ARG A 53 22.70 3.04 8.08
CA ARG A 53 23.05 2.18 6.96
C ARG A 53 22.51 2.88 5.71
N ARG A 54 23.39 3.40 4.86
CA ARG A 54 23.03 4.03 3.57
C ARG A 54 22.65 2.97 2.53
N GLU A 55 21.79 2.02 2.88
CA GLU A 55 21.19 1.16 1.88
C GLU A 55 20.03 1.95 1.28
N ALA A 56 20.31 2.58 0.14
CA ALA A 56 19.58 3.71 -0.44
C ALA A 56 18.26 3.33 -1.15
N SER A 57 17.54 2.30 -0.68
CA SER A 57 16.37 1.80 -1.41
C SER A 57 15.28 1.28 -0.47
N HIS A 58 14.82 2.12 0.45
CA HIS A 58 13.68 1.79 1.33
C HIS A 58 12.43 2.65 1.08
N ASP A 59 12.52 3.70 0.25
CA ASP A 59 11.41 4.62 -0.06
C ASP A 59 11.09 4.68 -1.56
N ASN A 60 11.25 3.56 -2.28
CA ASN A 60 10.77 3.48 -3.67
C ASN A 60 9.24 3.39 -3.64
N ILE A 61 8.56 4.52 -3.78
CA ILE A 61 7.11 4.56 -3.97
C ILE A 61 6.83 3.91 -5.33
N PRO A 62 6.13 2.75 -5.38
CA PRO A 62 5.81 2.13 -6.65
C PRO A 62 4.91 3.08 -7.45
N ASN A 63 5.19 3.22 -8.75
CA ASN A 63 4.31 3.96 -9.64
C ASN A 63 2.99 3.19 -9.78
N THR A 64 1.96 3.64 -9.07
CA THR A 64 0.62 3.04 -9.08
C THR A 64 -0.24 3.52 -10.24
N ILE A 65 0.29 4.39 -11.12
CA ILE A 65 -0.42 4.88 -12.29
C ILE A 65 -0.43 3.78 -13.34
N VAL A 66 -1.39 2.87 -13.22
CA VAL A 66 -1.80 2.00 -14.31
C VAL A 66 -2.57 2.89 -15.29
N CYS A 67 -2.03 3.13 -16.49
CA CYS A 67 -2.71 3.91 -17.52
C CYS A 67 -4.16 3.40 -17.67
N LYS A 68 -5.13 4.32 -17.53
CA LYS A 68 -6.54 4.00 -17.76
C LYS A 68 -6.69 3.44 -19.18
N TYR A 69 -7.55 2.44 -19.33
CA TYR A 69 -7.94 1.93 -20.63
C TYR A 69 -8.31 3.09 -21.58
N PRO A 70 -7.92 3.03 -22.86
CA PRO A 70 -8.14 4.13 -23.80
C PRO A 70 -9.63 4.48 -23.87
N SER A 71 -9.93 5.78 -23.84
CA SER A 71 -11.30 6.26 -24.01
C SER A 71 -11.86 5.83 -25.36
N LEU A 72 -13.18 5.84 -25.49
CA LEU A 72 -13.86 5.53 -26.76
C LEU A 72 -13.36 6.42 -27.92
N THR A 73 -13.12 7.69 -27.62
CA THR A 73 -12.56 8.66 -28.57
C THR A 73 -11.12 8.36 -28.96
N ALA A 74 -10.28 7.90 -28.02
CA ALA A 74 -8.91 7.49 -28.31
C ALA A 74 -8.89 6.27 -29.25
N ARG A 75 -9.77 5.30 -29.03
CA ARG A 75 -9.89 4.11 -29.88
C ARG A 75 -10.35 4.43 -31.31
N LEU A 76 -11.29 5.36 -31.47
CA LEU A 76 -11.68 5.84 -32.80
C LEU A 76 -10.54 6.57 -33.52
N LYS A 77 -9.70 7.31 -32.79
CA LYS A 77 -8.54 8.00 -33.37
C LYS A 77 -7.47 7.02 -33.83
N GLU A 78 -7.33 5.88 -33.15
CA GLU A 78 -6.38 4.82 -33.49
C GLU A 78 -6.75 4.11 -34.79
N LYS A 79 -8.03 4.15 -35.21
CA LYS A 79 -8.50 3.58 -36.49
C LYS A 79 -8.15 2.10 -36.68
N THR A 80 -7.93 1.37 -35.59
CA THR A 80 -7.62 -0.06 -35.61
C THR A 80 -8.84 -0.89 -35.25
N CYS A 81 -9.20 -1.84 -36.11
CA CYS A 81 -10.24 -2.83 -35.86
C CYS A 81 -9.87 -3.74 -34.68
N GLU A 82 -10.61 -3.68 -33.58
CA GLU A 82 -10.35 -4.54 -32.40
C GLU A 82 -10.65 -6.01 -32.69
N LEU A 83 -11.39 -6.39 -33.74
CA LEU A 83 -11.60 -7.79 -34.13
C LEU A 83 -10.47 -8.35 -34.99
N CYS A 84 -10.23 -7.66 -36.11
CA CYS A 84 -9.43 -8.11 -37.24
C CYS A 84 -8.03 -7.51 -37.28
N GLY A 85 -7.74 -6.47 -36.49
CA GLY A 85 -6.44 -5.79 -36.42
C GLY A 85 -6.12 -4.89 -37.62
N LYS A 86 -7.01 -4.78 -38.62
CA LYS A 86 -6.80 -3.90 -39.77
C LYS A 86 -6.95 -2.43 -39.39
N GLU A 87 -6.07 -1.59 -39.93
CA GLU A 87 -6.17 -0.13 -39.86
C GLU A 87 -7.12 0.37 -40.96
N GLY A 88 -8.05 1.24 -40.61
CA GLY A 88 -9.05 1.79 -41.52
C GLY A 88 -10.16 2.54 -40.79
N ASP A 89 -11.20 2.95 -41.51
CA ASP A 89 -12.31 3.64 -40.86
C ASP A 89 -13.12 2.67 -39.99
N THR A 90 -13.10 2.92 -38.69
CA THR A 90 -13.73 2.09 -37.66
C THR A 90 -15.01 2.72 -37.14
N VAL A 91 -16.04 1.90 -36.99
CA VAL A 91 -17.32 2.23 -36.35
C VAL A 91 -17.38 1.55 -34.98
N ILE A 92 -18.06 2.18 -34.02
CA ILE A 92 -18.26 1.58 -32.70
C ILE A 92 -19.53 0.74 -32.73
N HIS A 93 -19.37 -0.56 -32.51
CA HIS A 93 -20.48 -1.44 -32.20
C HIS A 93 -20.72 -1.42 -30.68
N GLN A 94 -21.96 -1.13 -30.26
CA GLN A 94 -22.35 -1.04 -28.85
C GLN A 94 -23.52 -1.97 -28.53
N ILE A 95 -23.41 -2.68 -27.41
CA ILE A 95 -24.42 -3.62 -26.94
C ILE A 95 -25.02 -3.15 -25.62
N ARG A 96 -26.30 -3.44 -25.40
CA ARG A 96 -27.02 -3.06 -24.18
C ARG A 96 -26.46 -3.77 -22.94
N ASN A 97 -26.35 -5.10 -22.98
CA ASN A 97 -25.93 -5.94 -21.86
C ASN A 97 -24.89 -7.00 -22.28
N LEU A 98 -23.89 -7.27 -21.43
CA LEU A 98 -22.92 -8.36 -21.68
C LEU A 98 -23.51 -9.74 -21.40
N LYS A 99 -24.45 -9.84 -20.46
CA LYS A 99 -25.08 -11.10 -20.05
C LYS A 99 -25.95 -11.74 -21.12
N SER A 100 -26.35 -10.98 -22.14
CA SER A 100 -27.16 -11.50 -23.25
C SER A 100 -26.34 -12.24 -24.32
N LEU A 101 -25.00 -12.13 -24.27
CA LEU A 101 -24.10 -12.76 -25.23
C LEU A 101 -23.86 -14.21 -24.81
N LYS A 102 -24.04 -15.15 -25.74
CA LYS A 102 -23.85 -16.59 -25.48
C LYS A 102 -22.38 -17.01 -25.66
N GLY A 103 -21.57 -16.21 -26.36
CA GLY A 103 -20.16 -16.50 -26.61
C GLY A 103 -19.93 -17.44 -27.78
N ASN A 104 -20.91 -17.54 -28.69
CA ASN A 104 -20.82 -18.41 -29.85
C ASN A 104 -19.96 -17.78 -30.94
N ASN A 105 -20.13 -16.48 -31.16
CA ASN A 105 -19.39 -15.74 -32.18
C ASN A 105 -18.06 -15.20 -31.65
N GLU A 106 -17.09 -15.01 -32.53
CA GLU A 106 -15.76 -14.49 -32.17
C GLU A 106 -15.83 -13.11 -31.51
N TRP A 107 -16.73 -12.25 -31.99
CA TRP A 107 -16.92 -10.93 -31.43
C TRP A 107 -17.53 -10.96 -30.03
N GLU A 108 -18.45 -11.88 -29.76
CA GLU A 108 -19.04 -12.08 -28.43
C GLU A 108 -17.97 -12.53 -27.42
N ARG A 109 -17.15 -13.52 -27.81
CA ARG A 109 -16.04 -14.02 -26.98
C ARG A 109 -15.06 -12.92 -26.63
N LYS A 110 -14.73 -12.06 -27.60
CA LYS A 110 -13.82 -10.92 -27.38
C LYS A 110 -14.41 -9.92 -26.40
N MET A 111 -15.68 -9.55 -26.55
CA MET A 111 -16.36 -8.62 -25.65
C MET A 111 -16.51 -9.15 -24.22
N ILE A 112 -16.79 -10.45 -24.07
CA ILE A 112 -16.85 -11.12 -22.75
C ILE A 112 -15.46 -11.12 -22.09
N LYS A 113 -14.41 -11.52 -22.82
CA LYS A 113 -13.03 -11.56 -22.31
C LYS A 113 -12.53 -10.17 -21.87
N MET A 114 -12.88 -9.13 -22.63
CA MET A 114 -12.48 -7.75 -22.30
C MET A 114 -13.40 -7.09 -21.26
N HIS A 115 -14.55 -7.69 -20.94
CA HIS A 115 -15.62 -7.11 -20.13
C HIS A 115 -16.06 -5.70 -20.61
N ARG A 116 -16.12 -5.49 -21.93
CA ARG A 116 -16.47 -4.19 -22.56
C ARG A 116 -17.75 -4.30 -23.40
N LYS A 117 -18.65 -3.32 -23.24
CA LYS A 117 -19.90 -3.21 -24.02
C LYS A 117 -19.74 -2.55 -25.40
N THR A 118 -18.54 -2.04 -25.71
CA THR A 118 -18.24 -1.33 -26.95
C THR A 118 -17.02 -1.93 -27.60
N LEU A 119 -17.10 -2.11 -28.92
CA LEU A 119 -16.07 -2.70 -29.76
C LEU A 119 -15.82 -1.78 -30.96
N ALA A 120 -14.56 -1.47 -31.27
CA ALA A 120 -14.21 -0.71 -32.48
C ALA A 120 -14.02 -1.68 -33.65
N VAL A 121 -14.79 -1.53 -34.72
CA VAL A 121 -14.93 -2.53 -35.78
C VAL A 121 -14.87 -1.86 -37.16
N CYS A 122 -14.23 -2.49 -38.14
CA CYS A 122 -14.29 -2.03 -39.54
C CYS A 122 -15.67 -2.32 -40.15
N THR A 123 -16.00 -1.68 -41.27
CA THR A 123 -17.26 -1.89 -42.01
C THR A 123 -17.55 -3.36 -42.30
N SER A 124 -16.57 -4.10 -42.84
CA SER A 124 -16.72 -5.53 -43.18
C SER A 124 -17.01 -6.43 -41.98
N CYS A 125 -16.47 -6.08 -40.79
CA CYS A 125 -16.73 -6.85 -39.58
C CYS A 125 -18.03 -6.39 -38.91
N ASN A 126 -18.46 -5.15 -39.11
CA ASN A 126 -19.74 -4.66 -38.63
C ASN A 126 -20.91 -5.33 -39.37
N GLU A 127 -20.76 -5.53 -40.68
CA GLU A 127 -21.73 -6.28 -41.50
C GLU A 127 -21.94 -7.71 -40.93
N LYS A 128 -20.86 -8.43 -40.63
CA LYS A 128 -20.90 -9.77 -40.01
C LYS A 128 -21.53 -9.85 -38.61
N ILE A 129 -21.69 -8.71 -37.94
CA ILE A 129 -22.34 -8.64 -36.62
C ILE A 129 -23.84 -8.40 -36.76
N HIS A 130 -24.25 -7.74 -37.85
CA HIS A 130 -25.64 -7.39 -38.15
C HIS A 130 -26.34 -8.38 -39.07
N GLU A 131 -25.59 -9.28 -39.70
CA GLU A 131 -26.07 -10.50 -40.37
C GLU A 131 -26.49 -11.58 -39.37
#